data_AF-A0AAW9GRJ8-F1
#
_entry.id   AF-A0AAW9GRJ8-F1
#
_cell.length_a   1.000
_cell.length_b   1.000
_cell.length_c   1.000
_cell.angle_alpha   90.00
_cell.angle_beta   90.00
_cell.angle_gamma   90.00
#
_symmetry.space_group_name_H-M   'P 1'
#
loop_
_entity.id
_entity.type
_entity.pdbx_description
1 polymer ?
#
loop_
_entity_poly.entity_id
_entity_poly.type
_entity_poly.pdbx_seq_one_letter_code
_entity_poly.pdbx_strand_id
1 'polypeptide(L)'
;MKDLMEQYTETRKKLEESKVGATEKDISIINEMISDINYALEWMRTAKQPGLRRPIERRAAYQKEKTVDTLLMQRYFRSTETLYEWDDKPIENSISHWDRIKLEDALSTLTEREKEIYMMSKGNCFSMEKISKILKVTKSTVQTTLKRADEKIKIQISESLFCMVG
;
A
#
# COMPACT_ATOMS: atom_id res chain seq x y z
N MET A 1 11.28 -7.48 30.10
CA MET A 1 12.25 -6.44 29.67
C MET A 1 13.39 -6.25 30.65
N LYS A 2 13.13 -6.12 31.97
CA LYS A 2 14.21 -6.05 32.98
C LYS A 2 15.15 -7.27 32.93
N ASP A 3 14.58 -8.48 32.87
CA ASP A 3 15.34 -9.73 32.78
C ASP A 3 16.20 -9.81 31.51
N LEU A 4 15.69 -9.29 30.39
CA LEU A 4 16.42 -9.25 29.12
C LEU A 4 17.59 -8.26 29.19
N MET A 5 17.40 -7.10 29.84
CA MET A 5 18.48 -6.16 30.06
C MET A 5 19.58 -6.75 30.95
N GLU A 6 19.20 -7.51 31.98
CA GLU A 6 20.14 -8.20 32.88
C GLU A 6 20.98 -9.23 32.11
N GLN A 7 20.34 -10.08 31.30
CA GLN A 7 21.02 -11.02 30.41
C GLN A 7 22.00 -10.32 29.45
N TYR A 8 21.62 -9.19 28.86
CA TYR A 8 22.49 -8.42 27.96
C TYR A 8 23.67 -7.77 28.69
N THR A 9 23.48 -7.37 29.95
CA THR A 9 24.60 -6.87 30.77
C THR A 9 25.56 -7.98 31.19
N GLU A 10 25.07 -9.18 31.49
CA GLU A 10 25.90 -10.34 31.80
C GLU A 10 26.71 -10.81 30.59
N THR A 11 26.08 -10.89 29.41
CA THR A 11 26.76 -11.25 28.16
C THR A 11 27.84 -10.24 27.79
N ARG A 12 27.56 -8.94 27.96
CA ARG A 12 28.59 -7.90 27.80
C ARG A 12 29.77 -8.13 28.74
N LYS A 13 29.53 -8.46 30.01
CA LYS A 13 30.59 -8.73 30.99
C LYS A 13 31.45 -9.94 30.58
N LYS A 14 30.81 -11.04 30.15
CA LYS A 14 31.50 -12.23 29.64
C LYS A 14 32.37 -11.93 28.41
N LEU A 15 31.91 -11.06 27.51
CA LEU A 15 32.68 -10.63 26.34
C LEU A 15 33.89 -9.75 26.71
N GLU A 16 33.78 -8.92 27.74
CA GLU A 16 34.94 -8.16 28.25
C GLU A 16 35.97 -9.10 28.89
N GLU A 17 35.52 -10.12 29.63
CA GLU A 17 36.39 -11.15 30.21
C GLU A 17 37.10 -11.97 29.11
N SER A 18 36.42 -12.28 28.00
CA SER A 18 37.01 -13.04 26.88
C SER A 18 38.05 -12.25 26.07
N LYS A 19 38.24 -10.95 26.32
CA LYS A 19 39.35 -10.18 25.72
C LYS A 19 40.70 -10.53 26.34
N VAL A 20 40.73 -10.98 27.59
CA VAL A 20 41.98 -11.25 28.32
C VAL A 20 42.60 -12.55 27.80
N GLY A 21 43.56 -12.42 26.88
CA GLY A 21 44.26 -13.55 26.25
C GLY A 21 43.86 -13.84 24.80
N ALA A 22 43.01 -13.00 24.21
CA ALA A 22 42.57 -13.14 22.82
C ALA A 22 43.59 -12.55 21.82
N THR A 23 43.58 -13.06 20.59
CA THR A 23 44.39 -12.52 19.48
C THR A 23 43.87 -11.15 19.04
N GLU A 24 44.69 -10.32 18.41
CA GLU A 24 44.29 -8.97 17.94
C GLU A 24 43.06 -8.98 17.01
N LYS A 25 42.94 -10.00 16.14
CA LYS A 25 41.75 -10.20 15.29
C LYS A 25 40.49 -10.51 16.11
N ASP A 26 40.63 -11.36 17.12
CA ASP A 26 39.52 -11.75 18.00
C ASP A 26 39.06 -10.56 18.85
N ILE A 27 40.00 -9.72 19.29
CA ILE A 27 39.70 -8.47 20.01
C ILE A 27 38.84 -7.53 19.15
N SER A 28 39.14 -7.39 17.86
CA SER A 28 38.32 -6.58 16.94
C SER A 28 36.88 -7.09 16.85
N ILE A 29 36.70 -8.40 16.65
CA ILE A 29 35.40 -9.04 16.56
C ILE A 29 34.62 -8.89 17.88
N ILE A 30 35.29 -9.09 19.02
CA ILE A 30 34.67 -8.94 20.34
C ILE A 30 34.22 -7.48 20.57
N ASN A 31 34.99 -6.49 20.09
CA ASN A 31 34.60 -5.08 20.19
C ASN A 31 33.36 -4.75 19.34
N GLU A 32 33.21 -5.35 18.15
CA GLU A 32 32.00 -5.24 17.34
C GLU A 32 30.80 -5.84 18.07
N MET A 33 30.94 -7.05 18.62
CA MET A 33 29.89 -7.70 19.42
C MET A 33 29.46 -6.87 20.64
N ILE A 34 30.42 -6.26 21.35
CA ILE A 34 30.13 -5.37 22.48
C ILE A 34 29.39 -4.12 22.01
N SER A 35 29.75 -3.58 20.84
CA SER A 35 29.08 -2.42 20.26
C SER A 35 27.61 -2.72 19.93
N ASP A 36 27.33 -3.90 19.36
CA ASP A 36 25.97 -4.36 19.07
C ASP A 36 25.14 -4.54 20.35
N ILE A 37 25.72 -5.14 21.40
CA ILE A 37 25.04 -5.30 22.70
C ILE A 37 24.75 -3.94 23.34
N ASN A 38 25.70 -3.01 23.28
CA ASN A 38 25.50 -1.66 23.79
C ASN A 38 24.39 -0.92 23.02
N TYR A 39 24.34 -1.08 21.70
CA TYR A 39 23.28 -0.55 20.85
C TYR A 39 21.90 -1.10 21.24
N ALA A 40 21.79 -2.42 21.45
CA ALA A 40 20.56 -3.06 21.90
C ALA A 40 20.15 -2.61 23.33
N LEU A 41 21.11 -2.48 24.25
CA LEU A 41 20.87 -1.98 25.61
C LEU A 41 20.36 -0.53 25.61
N GLU A 42 20.90 0.33 24.75
CA GLU A 42 20.45 1.72 24.64
C GLU A 42 19.01 1.81 24.12
N TRP A 43 18.63 0.97 23.14
CA TRP A 43 17.25 0.82 22.70
C TRP A 43 16.32 0.39 23.84
N MET A 44 16.69 -0.65 24.59
CA MET A 44 15.86 -1.16 25.69
C MET A 44 15.71 -0.14 26.83
N ARG A 45 16.74 0.68 27.09
CA ARG A 45 16.71 1.70 28.15
C ARG A 45 15.93 2.95 27.77
N THR A 46 16.11 3.41 26.54
CA THR A 46 15.64 4.74 26.13
C THR A 46 14.43 4.70 25.19
N ALA A 47 14.09 3.51 24.66
CA ALA A 47 13.04 3.28 23.68
C ALA A 47 13.15 4.18 22.43
N LYS A 48 14.35 4.69 22.14
CA LYS A 48 14.67 5.52 20.98
C LYS A 48 15.91 4.96 20.30
N GLN A 49 16.07 5.34 19.04
CA GLN A 49 17.26 4.98 18.28
C GLN A 49 18.52 5.56 18.93
N PRO A 50 19.51 4.70 19.26
CA PRO A 50 20.82 5.11 19.76
C PRO A 50 21.47 6.16 18.85
N GLY A 51 22.09 7.16 19.45
CA GLY A 51 22.71 8.27 18.71
C GLY A 51 21.76 9.39 18.28
N LEU A 52 20.44 9.21 18.29
CA LEU A 52 19.49 10.30 18.04
C LEU A 52 19.10 11.05 19.33
N ARG A 53 19.18 12.38 19.26
CA ARG A 53 18.74 13.26 20.36
C ARG A 53 17.22 13.24 20.57
N ARG A 54 16.45 13.13 19.48
CA ARG A 54 14.97 13.19 19.50
C ARG A 54 14.35 11.80 19.28
N PRO A 55 13.32 11.42 20.05
CA PRO A 55 12.56 10.19 19.81
C PRO A 55 11.69 10.31 18.56
N ILE A 56 11.21 9.16 18.06
CA ILE A 56 10.39 9.07 16.83
C ILE A 56 9.06 9.82 16.91
N GLU A 57 8.56 10.07 18.11
CA GLU A 57 7.35 10.86 18.35
C GLU A 57 7.57 12.34 18.01
N ARG A 58 8.80 12.85 18.15
CA ARG A 58 9.17 14.24 17.88
C ARG A 58 9.91 14.37 16.55
N ARG A 59 9.22 13.98 15.47
CA ARG A 59 9.72 14.10 14.09
C ARG A 59 9.94 15.55 13.70
N ALA A 60 11.03 15.82 12.97
CA ALA A 60 11.27 17.11 12.34
C ALA A 60 10.28 17.35 11.18
N ALA A 61 10.12 18.60 10.73
CA ALA A 61 9.18 18.95 9.65
C ALA A 61 9.38 18.10 8.39
N TYR A 62 10.62 18.01 7.90
CA TYR A 62 10.99 17.20 6.74
C TYR A 62 10.74 15.69 6.92
N GLN A 63 10.70 15.17 8.15
CA GLN A 63 10.37 13.76 8.41
C GLN A 63 8.86 13.50 8.42
N LYS A 64 8.05 14.56 8.52
CA LYS A 64 6.59 14.51 8.42
C LYS A 64 6.13 14.74 6.98
N GLU A 65 6.89 15.52 6.22
CA GLU A 65 6.62 15.78 4.81
C GLU A 65 6.74 14.49 4.00
N LYS A 66 5.71 14.22 3.19
CA LYS A 66 5.75 13.20 2.15
C LYS A 66 5.74 13.94 0.82
N THR A 67 6.75 13.70 0.00
CA THR A 67 6.76 14.20 -1.38
C THR A 67 5.62 13.54 -2.13
N VAL A 68 4.67 14.36 -2.59
CA VAL A 68 3.55 13.93 -3.42
C VAL A 68 3.57 14.71 -4.71
N ASP A 69 3.13 14.07 -5.79
CA ASP A 69 2.89 14.78 -7.04
C ASP A 69 1.72 15.75 -6.85
N THR A 70 2.00 17.05 -7.00
CA THR A 70 1.03 18.12 -6.79
C THR A 70 -0.12 18.06 -7.79
N LEU A 71 0.17 17.66 -9.04
CA LEU A 71 -0.84 17.52 -10.08
C LEU A 71 -1.77 16.35 -9.81
N LEU A 72 -1.21 15.24 -9.30
CA LEU A 72 -2.02 14.08 -8.92
C LEU A 72 -2.97 14.43 -7.76
N MET A 73 -2.48 15.17 -6.76
CA MET A 73 -3.28 15.60 -5.62
C MET A 73 -4.42 16.55 -6.07
N GLN A 74 -4.11 17.49 -6.96
CA GLN A 74 -5.12 18.38 -7.53
C GLN A 74 -6.18 17.59 -8.31
N ARG A 75 -5.77 16.68 -9.21
CA ARG A 75 -6.70 15.84 -9.97
C ARG A 75 -7.60 15.02 -9.08
N TYR A 76 -7.06 14.42 -8.02
CA TYR A 76 -7.85 13.65 -7.06
C TYR A 76 -8.89 14.53 -6.38
N PHE A 77 -8.49 15.68 -5.84
CA PHE A 77 -9.40 16.64 -5.20
C PHE A 77 -10.50 17.12 -6.16
N ARG A 78 -10.15 17.30 -7.43
CA ARG A 78 -11.05 17.77 -8.49
C ARG A 78 -11.93 16.68 -9.10
N SER A 79 -11.69 15.40 -8.79
CA SER A 79 -12.48 14.27 -9.29
C SER A 79 -13.75 14.01 -8.47
N THR A 80 -13.82 14.55 -7.25
CA THR A 80 -14.97 14.45 -6.36
C THR A 80 -15.88 15.68 -6.46
N GLU A 81 -17.13 15.57 -6.03
CA GLU A 81 -18.05 16.71 -5.96
C GLU A 81 -17.48 17.85 -5.10
N THR A 82 -17.66 19.08 -5.56
CA THR A 82 -17.21 20.29 -4.87
C THR A 82 -18.00 20.47 -3.57
N LEU A 83 -17.33 20.30 -2.43
CA LEU A 83 -17.91 20.49 -1.10
C LEU A 83 -18.15 21.95 -0.73
N TYR A 84 -17.50 22.88 -1.43
CA TYR A 84 -17.48 24.29 -1.09
C TYR A 84 -18.21 25.12 -2.14
N GLU A 85 -19.20 25.91 -1.71
CA GLU A 85 -20.01 26.75 -2.60
C GLU A 85 -19.21 27.82 -3.36
N TRP A 86 -18.05 28.21 -2.83
CA TRP A 86 -17.18 29.22 -3.44
C TRP A 86 -16.21 28.64 -4.50
N ASP A 87 -16.21 27.32 -4.72
CA ASP A 87 -15.30 26.65 -5.64
C ASP A 87 -15.96 26.41 -7.01
N ASP A 88 -15.94 27.43 -7.87
CA ASP A 88 -16.56 27.42 -9.20
C ASP A 88 -15.77 26.67 -10.28
N LYS A 89 -14.71 25.93 -9.90
CA LYS A 89 -13.88 25.24 -10.91
C LYS A 89 -14.54 23.96 -11.40
N PRO A 90 -14.40 23.64 -12.70
CA PRO A 90 -14.96 22.42 -13.26
C PRO A 90 -14.32 21.17 -12.64
N ILE A 91 -15.12 20.11 -12.54
CA ILE A 91 -14.68 18.78 -12.11
C ILE A 91 -13.71 18.22 -13.16
N GLU A 92 -12.49 17.90 -12.73
CA GLU A 92 -11.50 17.21 -13.58
C GLU A 92 -11.80 15.71 -13.62
N ASN A 93 -11.50 15.04 -14.74
CA ASN A 93 -11.82 13.61 -14.98
C ASN A 93 -13.31 13.26 -14.92
N SER A 94 -14.20 14.23 -15.17
CA SER A 94 -15.60 13.92 -15.40
C SER A 94 -15.77 13.14 -16.70
N ILE A 95 -16.43 11.98 -16.63
CA ILE A 95 -16.75 11.16 -17.79
C ILE A 95 -17.70 11.97 -18.68
N SER A 96 -17.29 12.24 -19.93
CA SER A 96 -18.11 12.97 -20.90
C SER A 96 -19.41 12.21 -21.18
N HIS A 97 -20.44 12.90 -21.65
CA HIS A 97 -21.69 12.24 -22.06
C HIS A 97 -21.43 11.14 -23.11
N TRP A 98 -20.55 11.39 -24.07
CA TRP A 98 -20.13 10.40 -25.06
C TRP A 98 -19.41 9.20 -24.46
N ASP A 99 -18.57 9.41 -23.46
CA ASP A 99 -17.86 8.33 -22.77
C ASP A 99 -18.84 7.46 -21.97
N ARG A 100 -19.90 8.06 -21.39
CA ARG A 100 -20.97 7.29 -20.74
C ARG A 100 -21.71 6.40 -21.73
N ILE A 101 -22.05 6.93 -22.91
CA ILE A 101 -22.68 6.15 -23.98
C ILE A 101 -21.77 4.99 -24.40
N LYS A 102 -20.47 5.25 -24.59
CA LYS A 102 -19.48 4.21 -24.92
C LYS A 102 -19.40 3.11 -23.85
N LEU A 103 -19.41 3.50 -22.57
CA LEU A 103 -19.40 2.55 -21.45
C LEU A 103 -20.69 1.73 -21.38
N GLU A 104 -21.85 2.38 -21.57
CA GLU A 104 -23.14 1.71 -21.59
C GLU A 104 -23.25 0.73 -22.74
N ASP A 105 -22.80 1.11 -23.94
CA ASP A 105 -22.77 0.24 -25.11
C ASP A 105 -21.83 -0.95 -24.89
N ALA A 106 -20.61 -0.73 -24.40
CA ALA A 106 -19.65 -1.79 -24.11
C ALA A 106 -20.17 -2.80 -23.06
N LEU A 107 -20.97 -2.34 -22.10
CA LEU A 107 -21.55 -3.19 -21.05
C LEU A 107 -22.92 -3.79 -21.43
N SER A 108 -23.52 -3.39 -22.55
CA SER A 108 -24.88 -3.80 -22.95
C SER A 108 -24.99 -5.30 -23.24
N THR A 109 -23.90 -5.94 -23.65
CA THR A 109 -23.84 -7.37 -23.98
C THR A 109 -23.77 -8.28 -22.76
N LEU A 110 -23.51 -7.72 -21.57
CA LEU A 110 -23.38 -8.48 -20.34
C LEU A 110 -24.76 -8.78 -19.75
N THR A 111 -24.91 -9.99 -19.20
CA THR A 111 -26.06 -10.28 -18.34
C THR A 111 -25.97 -9.46 -17.05
N GLU A 112 -27.11 -9.24 -16.38
CA GLU A 112 -27.15 -8.47 -15.13
C GLU A 112 -26.17 -9.01 -14.07
N ARG A 113 -26.05 -10.34 -13.97
CA ARG A 113 -25.13 -11.01 -13.05
C ARG A 113 -23.65 -10.82 -13.44
N GLU A 114 -23.34 -10.89 -14.73
CA GLU A 114 -21.98 -10.63 -15.22
C GLU A 114 -21.61 -9.16 -15.01
N LYS A 115 -22.53 -8.24 -15.29
CA LYS A 115 -22.34 -6.80 -15.09
C LYS A 115 -22.12 -6.46 -13.61
N GLU A 116 -22.87 -7.07 -12.70
CA GLU A 116 -22.69 -6.92 -11.26
C GLU A 116 -21.29 -7.38 -10.81
N ILE A 117 -20.87 -8.59 -11.20
CA ILE A 117 -19.55 -9.14 -10.87
C ILE A 117 -18.43 -8.27 -11.48
N TYR A 118 -18.60 -7.83 -12.72
CA TYR A 118 -17.65 -6.98 -13.43
C TYR A 118 -17.50 -5.62 -12.76
N MET A 119 -18.61 -4.98 -12.35
CA MET A 119 -18.59 -3.71 -11.62
C MET A 119 -17.90 -3.85 -10.26
N MET A 120 -18.21 -4.91 -9.49
CA MET A 120 -17.54 -5.17 -8.21
C MET A 120 -16.03 -5.36 -8.37
N SER A 121 -15.59 -6.00 -9.45
CA SER A 121 -14.16 -6.27 -9.68
C SER A 121 -13.41 -5.10 -10.31
N LYS A 122 -13.93 -4.48 -11.38
CA LYS A 122 -13.24 -3.47 -12.19
C LYS A 122 -13.61 -2.04 -11.81
N GLY A 123 -14.85 -1.79 -11.38
CA GLY A 123 -15.28 -0.49 -10.87
C GLY A 123 -14.83 -0.27 -9.42
N ASN A 124 -15.16 -1.22 -8.54
CA ASN A 124 -14.87 -1.10 -7.09
C ASN A 124 -13.54 -1.74 -6.67
N CYS A 125 -12.79 -2.35 -7.59
CA CYS A 125 -11.49 -2.99 -7.32
C CYS A 125 -11.52 -4.04 -6.19
N PHE A 126 -12.64 -4.76 -6.00
CA PHE A 126 -12.70 -5.83 -5.01
C PHE A 126 -11.97 -7.09 -5.50
N SER A 127 -11.32 -7.79 -4.56
CA SER A 127 -10.71 -9.08 -4.84
C SER A 127 -11.77 -10.12 -5.16
N MET A 128 -11.44 -11.08 -6.04
CA MET A 128 -12.36 -12.16 -6.42
C MET A 128 -12.88 -12.96 -5.21
N GLU A 129 -12.06 -13.09 -4.15
CA GLU A 129 -12.45 -13.75 -2.90
C GLU A 129 -13.47 -12.93 -2.11
N LYS A 130 -13.33 -11.60 -2.08
CA LYS A 130 -14.31 -10.72 -1.45
C LYS A 130 -15.64 -10.79 -2.19
N ILE A 131 -15.61 -10.75 -3.52
CA ILE A 131 -16.80 -10.88 -4.38
C ILE A 131 -17.48 -12.23 -4.15
N SER A 132 -16.71 -13.32 -4.10
CA SER A 132 -17.25 -14.66 -3.88
C SER A 132 -17.98 -14.78 -2.54
N LYS A 133 -17.46 -14.14 -1.48
CA LYS A 133 -18.10 -14.07 -0.16
C LYS A 133 -19.39 -13.24 -0.18
N ILE A 134 -19.38 -12.07 -0.82
CA ILE A 134 -20.57 -11.19 -0.95
C ILE A 134 -21.69 -11.91 -1.70
N LEU A 135 -21.34 -12.52 -2.82
CA LEU A 135 -22.29 -13.16 -3.73
C LEU A 135 -22.62 -14.61 -3.38
N LYS A 136 -21.98 -15.17 -2.34
CA LYS A 136 -22.09 -16.58 -1.91
C LYS A 136 -21.88 -17.59 -3.05
N VAL A 137 -20.90 -17.31 -3.90
CA VAL A 137 -20.48 -18.20 -5.00
C VAL A 137 -19.03 -18.64 -4.77
N THR A 138 -18.56 -19.63 -5.53
CA THR A 138 -17.15 -20.01 -5.49
C THR A 138 -16.29 -18.99 -6.23
N LYS A 139 -15.02 -18.86 -5.81
CA LYS A 139 -14.03 -17.99 -6.47
C LYS A 139 -13.84 -18.35 -7.95
N SER A 140 -13.91 -19.63 -8.29
CA SER A 140 -13.83 -20.15 -9.66
C SER A 140 -14.98 -19.64 -10.54
N THR A 141 -16.19 -19.54 -9.98
CA THR A 141 -17.35 -18.96 -10.69
C THR A 141 -17.14 -17.47 -10.97
N VAL A 142 -16.62 -16.70 -10.00
CA VAL A 142 -16.27 -15.28 -10.21
C VAL A 142 -15.20 -15.13 -11.32
N GLN A 143 -14.17 -15.97 -11.30
CA GLN A 143 -13.11 -15.91 -12.29
C GLN A 143 -13.61 -16.22 -13.71
N THR A 144 -14.43 -17.26 -13.86
CA THR A 144 -14.98 -17.67 -15.17
C THR A 144 -15.97 -16.65 -15.72
N THR A 145 -16.83 -16.06 -14.86
CA THR A 145 -17.75 -14.98 -15.25
C THR A 145 -17.00 -13.73 -15.70
N LEU A 146 -15.92 -13.34 -14.99
CA LEU A 146 -15.08 -12.22 -15.42
C LEU A 146 -14.42 -12.45 -16.79
N LYS A 147 -13.86 -13.65 -17.03
CA LYS A 147 -13.26 -13.97 -18.34
C LYS A 147 -14.27 -13.88 -19.49
N ARG A 148 -15.48 -14.41 -19.30
CA ARG A 148 -16.55 -14.31 -20.30
C ARG A 148 -16.98 -12.86 -20.51
N ALA A 149 -17.07 -12.08 -19.44
CA ALA A 149 -17.38 -10.66 -19.54
C ALA A 149 -16.31 -9.90 -20.34
N ASP A 150 -15.03 -10.14 -20.05
CA ASP A 150 -13.90 -9.55 -20.80
C ASP A 150 -13.97 -9.91 -22.30
N GLU A 151 -14.28 -11.17 -22.64
CA GLU A 151 -14.44 -11.62 -24.03
C GLU A 151 -15.61 -10.92 -24.74
N LYS A 152 -16.78 -10.83 -24.10
CA LYS A 152 -17.96 -10.14 -24.65
C LYS A 152 -17.69 -8.66 -24.90
N ILE A 153 -17.09 -7.98 -23.91
CA ILE A 153 -16.74 -6.55 -24.02
C ILE A 153 -15.73 -6.35 -25.16
N LYS A 154 -14.73 -7.23 -25.28
CA LYS A 154 -13.73 -7.13 -26.34
C LYS A 154 -14.36 -7.21 -27.74
N ILE A 155 -15.32 -8.12 -27.93
CA ILE A 155 -16.07 -8.26 -29.18
C ILE A 155 -16.89 -6.99 -29.43
N GLN A 156 -17.65 -6.53 -28.42
CA GLN A 156 -18.47 -5.32 -28.53
C GLN A 156 -17.64 -4.09 -28.91
N ILE A 157 -16.46 -3.91 -28.31
CA ILE A 157 -15.57 -2.80 -28.62
C ILE A 157 -15.10 -2.84 -30.09
N SER A 158 -14.86 -4.03 -30.64
CA SER A 158 -14.41 -4.19 -32.03
C SER A 158 -15.53 -4.07 -33.07
N GLU A 159 -16.77 -4.39 -32.69
CA GLU A 159 -17.91 -4.45 -33.61
C GLU A 159 -18.80 -3.20 -33.54
N SER A 160 -18.83 -2.53 -32.39
CA SER A 160 -19.69 -1.38 -32.16
C SER A 160 -19.14 -0.10 -32.78
N LEU A 161 -19.99 0.56 -33.57
CA LEU A 161 -19.72 1.89 -34.12
C LEU A 161 -19.44 2.92 -33.01
N PHE A 162 -20.14 2.82 -31.89
CA PHE A 162 -19.99 3.76 -30.77
C PHE A 162 -18.61 3.66 -30.12
N CYS A 163 -18.02 2.47 -30.09
CA CYS A 163 -16.70 2.24 -29.50
C CYS A 163 -15.55 2.50 -30.49
N MET A 164 -15.77 2.36 -31.81
CA MET A 164 -14.74 2.55 -32.85
C MET A 164 -14.40 4.02 -33.12
N VAL A 165 -15.34 4.95 -32.89
CA VAL A 165 -15.11 6.38 -33.14
C VAL A 165 -14.48 7.00 -31.89
N GLY A 166 -13.14 7.04 -31.86
CA GLY A 166 -12.32 7.70 -30.86
C GLY A 166 -11.55 8.87 -31.45
#